data_AF-A0A1J4Z264-F1
#
_entry.id   AF-A0A1J4Z264-F1
#
_cell.length_a   1.000
_cell.length_b   1.000
_cell.length_c   1.000
_cell.angle_alpha   90.00
_cell.angle_beta   90.00
_cell.angle_gamma   90.00
#
_symmetry.space_group_name_H-M   'P 1'
#
loop_
_entity.id
_entity.type
_entity.pdbx_description
1 polymer ?
#
loop_
_entity_poly.entity_id
_entity_poly.type
_entity_poly.pdbx_seq_one_letter_code
_entity_poly.pdbx_strand_id
1 'polypeptide(L)'
;MPKCKIKDCQKFTRYINTKNTYCDMHLARIGRHGHPNLKKDSHGLEKLPHHFVDDFIRENCKKLIDKQIAILLKEKGFKDAAPWTIKYRRRKLGIKKYLYGEIKKHKAWVRTQAIKKYGSKCELCGFKLAVDTHHILSKKEGGLHAIENLIVLCPNCHALITRGHLTLTSRNDIASLKNKLTKLLKSRQPYFG
;
A
#
# COMPACT_ATOMS: atom_id res chain seq x y z
N MET A 1 -15.62 -41.67 26.32
CA MET A 1 -14.71 -40.75 25.59
C MET A 1 -13.74 -40.14 26.58
N PRO A 2 -12.45 -39.93 26.25
CA PRO A 2 -11.50 -39.26 27.13
C PRO A 2 -11.95 -37.82 27.43
N LYS A 3 -11.82 -37.38 28.68
CA LYS A 3 -12.04 -35.98 29.05
C LYS A 3 -10.88 -35.10 28.56
N CYS A 4 -11.18 -33.85 28.23
CA CYS A 4 -10.14 -32.88 27.86
C CYS A 4 -9.17 -32.64 29.03
N LYS A 5 -7.86 -32.53 28.75
CA LYS A 5 -6.82 -32.27 29.76
C LYS A 5 -6.85 -30.87 30.40
N ILE A 6 -7.74 -29.98 29.96
CA ILE A 6 -7.83 -28.61 30.47
C ILE A 6 -8.61 -28.54 31.77
N LYS A 7 -8.00 -27.92 32.79
CA LYS A 7 -8.62 -27.63 34.08
C LYS A 7 -9.92 -26.86 33.83
N ASP A 8 -11.02 -27.30 34.46
CA ASP A 8 -12.37 -26.74 34.33
C ASP A 8 -13.08 -27.01 32.99
N CYS A 9 -12.52 -27.86 32.11
CA CYS A 9 -13.20 -28.29 30.89
C CYS A 9 -13.93 -29.62 31.07
N GLN A 10 -15.26 -29.63 30.94
CA GLN A 10 -16.07 -30.85 31.01
C GLN A 10 -16.30 -31.53 29.65
N LYS A 11 -15.73 -31.00 28.56
CA LYS A 11 -15.92 -31.54 27.21
C LYS A 11 -15.05 -32.76 26.95
N PHE A 12 -15.58 -33.70 26.17
CA PHE A 12 -14.88 -34.88 25.70
C PHE A 12 -14.05 -34.62 24.44
N THR A 13 -13.07 -35.48 24.18
CA THR A 13 -12.34 -35.51 22.90
C THR A 13 -13.20 -36.19 21.83
N ARG A 14 -12.97 -35.86 20.55
CA ARG A 14 -13.89 -36.15 19.43
C ARG A 14 -14.26 -37.64 19.23
N TYR A 15 -13.40 -38.56 19.64
CA TYR A 15 -13.62 -40.01 19.50
C TYR A 15 -13.17 -40.77 20.76
N ILE A 16 -13.54 -42.05 20.89
CA ILE A 16 -13.11 -42.88 22.03
C ILE A 16 -11.61 -43.27 21.91
N ASN A 17 -11.14 -43.51 20.67
CA ASN A 17 -9.79 -44.01 20.38
C ASN A 17 -8.83 -42.94 19.83
N THR A 18 -9.15 -41.66 19.96
CA THR A 18 -8.30 -40.58 19.45
C THR A 18 -7.09 -40.37 20.35
N LYS A 19 -5.90 -40.21 19.74
CA LYS A 19 -4.67 -39.78 20.41
C LYS A 19 -4.71 -38.31 20.90
N ASN A 20 -5.71 -37.52 20.50
CA ASN A 20 -5.83 -36.12 20.88
C ASN A 20 -6.16 -35.98 22.37
N THR A 21 -5.36 -35.15 23.04
CA THR A 21 -5.45 -34.84 24.49
C THR A 21 -6.44 -33.71 24.81
N TYR A 22 -6.95 -33.02 23.79
CA TYR A 22 -7.81 -31.84 23.92
C TYR A 22 -9.13 -32.01 23.16
N CYS A 23 -10.21 -31.42 23.68
CA CYS A 23 -11.49 -31.34 22.95
C CYS A 23 -11.36 -30.46 21.71
N ASP A 24 -12.27 -30.58 20.75
CA ASP A 24 -12.19 -29.87 19.46
C ASP A 24 -12.06 -28.34 19.62
N MET A 25 -12.75 -27.77 20.60
CA MET A 25 -12.66 -26.35 20.93
C MET A 25 -11.23 -25.95 21.37
N HIS A 26 -10.60 -26.73 22.26
CA HIS A 26 -9.25 -26.46 22.73
C HIS A 26 -8.19 -26.79 21.69
N LEU A 27 -8.38 -27.84 20.90
CA LEU A 27 -7.50 -28.19 19.79
C LEU A 27 -7.50 -27.07 18.73
N ALA A 28 -8.69 -26.57 18.36
CA ALA A 28 -8.82 -25.41 17.47
C ALA A 28 -8.23 -24.13 18.07
N ARG A 29 -8.22 -23.98 19.40
CA ARG A 29 -7.61 -22.83 20.08
C ARG A 29 -6.08 -22.94 20.09
N ILE A 30 -5.52 -24.11 20.40
CA ILE A 30 -4.08 -24.40 20.30
C ILE A 30 -3.60 -24.14 18.87
N GLY A 31 -4.28 -24.66 17.85
CA GLY A 31 -3.90 -24.43 16.46
C GLY A 31 -3.94 -22.96 16.04
N ARG A 32 -4.76 -22.12 16.69
CA ARG A 32 -4.90 -20.69 16.37
C ARG A 32 -3.96 -19.78 17.15
N HIS A 33 -3.61 -20.14 18.39
CA HIS A 33 -2.97 -19.28 19.39
C HIS A 33 -1.73 -19.88 20.06
N GLY A 34 -1.46 -21.17 19.89
CA GLY A 34 -0.33 -21.87 20.53
C GLY A 34 -0.55 -22.24 22.00
N HIS A 35 -1.71 -21.90 22.58
CA HIS A 35 -2.07 -22.27 23.96
C HIS A 35 -3.56 -22.66 24.06
N PRO A 36 -3.92 -23.52 25.03
CA PRO A 36 -5.29 -24.02 25.17
C PRO A 36 -6.22 -23.12 25.99
N ASN A 37 -5.69 -22.43 27.00
CA ASN A 37 -6.48 -21.58 27.91
C ASN A 37 -6.58 -20.14 27.41
N LEU A 38 -7.57 -19.40 27.90
CA LEU A 38 -7.55 -17.94 27.83
C LEU A 38 -6.37 -17.44 28.67
N LYS A 39 -5.56 -16.51 28.16
CA LYS A 39 -4.51 -15.88 28.96
C LYS A 39 -5.18 -15.02 30.03
N LYS A 40 -4.97 -15.33 31.32
CA LYS A 40 -5.36 -14.45 32.43
C LYS A 40 -4.69 -13.09 32.23
N ASP A 41 -5.48 -12.02 32.38
CA ASP A 41 -5.03 -10.61 32.31
C ASP A 41 -4.49 -10.12 30.95
N SER A 42 -4.73 -10.89 29.90
CA SER A 42 -4.45 -10.51 28.52
C SER A 42 -5.78 -10.18 27.84
N HIS A 43 -6.15 -8.90 27.80
CA HIS A 43 -7.04 -8.37 26.75
C HIS A 43 -6.29 -8.31 25.42
N GLY A 44 -5.78 -9.47 25.00
CA GLY A 44 -5.24 -9.62 23.66
C GLY A 44 -6.37 -9.45 22.66
N LEU A 45 -6.11 -8.74 21.57
CA LEU A 45 -7.01 -8.73 20.43
C LEU A 45 -7.00 -10.12 19.80
N GLU A 46 -7.81 -11.02 20.37
CA GLU A 46 -8.00 -12.36 19.84
C GLU A 46 -8.50 -12.26 18.39
N LYS A 47 -8.34 -13.34 17.61
CA LYS A 47 -8.89 -13.44 16.25
C LYS A 47 -10.43 -13.50 16.23
N LEU A 48 -11.09 -13.32 17.38
CA LEU A 48 -12.55 -13.28 17.55
C LEU A 48 -13.10 -11.85 17.34
N PRO A 49 -14.37 -11.70 16.89
CA PRO A 49 -15.03 -10.40 16.81
C PRO A 49 -15.00 -9.71 18.17
N HIS A 50 -14.71 -8.41 18.19
CA HIS A 50 -14.73 -7.61 19.41
C HIS A 50 -15.45 -6.31 19.08
N HIS A 51 -16.72 -6.20 19.44
CA HIS A 51 -17.61 -5.10 19.04
C HIS A 51 -16.93 -3.74 19.17
N PHE A 52 -16.41 -3.41 20.36
CA PHE A 52 -15.68 -2.15 20.59
C PHE A 52 -14.54 -1.90 19.59
N VAL A 53 -13.71 -2.91 19.31
CA VAL A 53 -12.54 -2.75 18.44
C VAL A 53 -12.98 -2.66 16.99
N ASP A 54 -13.97 -3.46 16.61
CA ASP A 54 -14.49 -3.50 15.25
C ASP A 54 -15.22 -2.18 14.91
N ASP A 55 -15.98 -1.63 15.85
CA ASP A 55 -16.62 -0.32 15.76
C ASP A 55 -15.58 0.81 15.75
N PHE A 56 -14.58 0.73 16.64
CA PHE A 56 -13.46 1.68 16.64
C PHE A 56 -12.72 1.67 15.30
N ILE A 57 -12.48 0.49 14.71
CA ILE A 57 -11.89 0.37 13.38
C ILE A 57 -12.82 0.98 12.33
N ARG A 58 -14.13 0.71 12.33
CA ARG A 58 -15.07 1.28 11.35
C ARG A 58 -15.10 2.81 11.35
N GLU A 59 -15.09 3.42 12.53
CA GLU A 59 -15.15 4.88 12.68
C GLU A 59 -13.83 5.54 12.25
N ASN A 60 -12.70 4.95 12.64
CA ASN A 60 -11.38 5.54 12.46
C ASN A 60 -10.71 5.13 11.15
N CYS A 61 -11.18 4.05 10.52
CA CYS A 61 -10.49 3.48 9.37
C CYS A 61 -10.39 4.45 8.22
N LYS A 62 -11.24 5.50 8.10
CA LYS A 62 -11.28 6.57 7.06
C LYS A 62 -10.33 7.74 7.29
N LYS A 63 -9.91 7.98 8.53
CA LYS A 63 -9.07 9.14 8.91
C LYS A 63 -7.64 8.73 9.27
N LEU A 64 -7.46 7.54 9.82
CA LEU A 64 -6.19 7.10 10.42
C LEU A 64 -5.57 5.92 9.69
N ILE A 65 -4.24 5.86 9.74
CA ILE A 65 -3.47 4.72 9.23
C ILE A 65 -3.55 3.56 10.22
N ASP A 66 -3.48 2.31 9.74
CA ASP A 66 -3.49 1.09 10.58
C ASP A 66 -2.49 1.16 11.76
N LYS A 67 -1.33 1.81 11.58
CA LYS A 67 -0.32 2.04 12.64
C LYS A 67 -0.82 2.97 13.74
N GLN A 68 -1.53 4.05 13.37
CA GLN A 68 -2.09 5.01 14.32
C GLN A 68 -3.26 4.39 15.10
N ILE A 69 -4.14 3.66 14.40
CA ILE A 69 -5.25 2.92 15.02
C ILE A 69 -4.72 1.92 16.05
N ALA A 70 -3.61 1.23 15.73
CA ALA A 70 -2.97 0.31 16.67
C ALA A 70 -2.46 1.01 17.93
N ILE A 71 -1.84 2.20 17.81
CA ILE A 71 -1.37 2.99 18.97
C ILE A 71 -2.54 3.41 19.86
N LEU A 72 -3.60 3.97 19.28
CA LEU A 72 -4.80 4.39 20.03
C LEU A 72 -5.49 3.23 20.76
N LEU A 73 -5.51 2.05 20.14
CA LEU A 73 -6.06 0.86 20.80
C LEU A 73 -5.19 0.40 21.97
N LYS A 74 -3.85 0.53 21.87
CA LYS A 74 -2.96 0.27 23.02
C LYS A 74 -3.22 1.22 24.17
N GLU A 75 -3.38 2.51 23.89
CA GLU A 75 -3.72 3.53 24.90
C GLU A 75 -5.06 3.22 25.59
N LYS A 76 -6.02 2.66 24.85
CA LYS A 76 -7.33 2.21 25.37
C LYS A 76 -7.29 0.85 26.08
N GLY A 77 -6.11 0.28 26.34
CA GLY A 77 -5.93 -0.95 27.12
C GLY A 77 -5.74 -2.23 26.30
N PHE A 78 -5.78 -2.18 24.96
CA PHE A 78 -5.53 -3.34 24.10
C PHE A 78 -4.04 -3.49 23.79
N LYS A 79 -3.29 -4.06 24.76
CA LYS A 79 -1.82 -4.19 24.71
C LYS A 79 -1.30 -4.90 23.44
N ASP A 80 -2.05 -5.89 22.94
CA ASP A 80 -1.69 -6.69 21.76
C ASP A 80 -2.13 -6.06 20.42
N ALA A 81 -2.55 -4.79 20.40
CA ALA A 81 -2.89 -4.08 19.17
C ALA A 81 -1.67 -3.83 18.29
N ALA A 82 -1.43 -4.74 17.35
CA ALA A 82 -0.43 -4.60 16.31
C ALA A 82 -1.07 -4.10 15.00
N PRO A 83 -0.33 -3.36 14.15
CA PRO A 83 -0.83 -2.90 12.85
C PRO A 83 -1.33 -4.05 11.96
N TRP A 84 -0.68 -5.23 12.04
CA TRP A 84 -1.09 -6.43 11.32
C TRP A 84 -2.48 -6.93 11.79
N THR A 85 -2.76 -6.88 13.09
CA THR A 85 -4.03 -7.29 13.69
C THR A 85 -5.17 -6.38 13.21
N ILE A 86 -4.93 -5.07 13.17
CA ILE A 86 -5.89 -4.09 12.63
C ILE A 86 -6.13 -4.35 11.15
N LYS A 87 -5.07 -4.59 10.37
CA LYS A 87 -5.17 -4.94 8.96
C LYS A 87 -5.98 -6.21 8.74
N TYR A 88 -5.77 -7.24 9.56
CA TYR A 88 -6.53 -8.49 9.52
C TYR A 88 -8.03 -8.25 9.82
N ARG A 89 -8.34 -7.56 10.91
CA ARG A 89 -9.73 -7.24 11.31
C ARG A 89 -10.44 -6.40 10.27
N ARG A 90 -9.80 -5.34 9.77
CA ARG A 90 -10.34 -4.50 8.70
C ARG A 90 -10.73 -5.32 7.45
N ARG A 91 -9.90 -6.29 7.05
CA ARG A 91 -10.21 -7.21 5.94
C ARG A 91 -11.43 -8.08 6.25
N LYS A 92 -11.52 -8.61 7.47
CA LYS A 92 -12.68 -9.42 7.91
C LYS A 92 -13.98 -8.61 7.97
N LEU A 93 -13.89 -7.33 8.30
CA LEU A 93 -15.02 -6.39 8.30
C LEU A 93 -15.40 -5.90 6.89
N GLY A 94 -14.71 -6.36 5.83
CA GLY A 94 -14.98 -5.93 4.44
C GLY A 94 -14.57 -4.48 4.14
N ILE A 95 -13.85 -3.83 5.05
CA ILE A 95 -13.43 -2.44 4.88
C ILE A 95 -12.23 -2.43 3.93
N LYS A 96 -12.43 -1.89 2.72
CA LYS A 96 -11.37 -1.77 1.71
C LYS A 96 -10.27 -0.80 2.19
N LYS A 97 -9.00 -1.14 1.91
CA LYS A 97 -7.80 -0.42 2.37
C LYS A 97 -7.62 1.00 1.80
N TYR A 98 -8.49 1.43 0.89
CA TYR A 98 -8.32 2.68 0.14
C TYR A 98 -8.65 3.90 1.00
N LEU A 99 -7.73 4.26 1.89
CA LEU A 99 -7.76 5.52 2.57
C LEU A 99 -6.90 6.55 1.88
N TYR A 100 -7.54 7.69 1.66
CA TYR A 100 -7.05 9.05 1.46
C TYR A 100 -5.54 9.31 1.62
N GLY A 101 -4.88 8.76 2.65
CA GLY A 101 -3.42 8.90 2.89
C GLY A 101 -2.50 7.98 2.06
N GLU A 102 -2.91 6.74 1.74
CA GLU A 102 -2.17 5.87 0.81
C GLU A 102 -2.49 6.19 -0.65
N ILE A 103 -3.66 6.76 -0.94
CA ILE A 103 -4.05 7.21 -2.29
C ILE A 103 -3.06 8.26 -2.80
N LYS A 104 -2.67 9.24 -1.96
CA LYS A 104 -1.62 10.21 -2.28
C LYS A 104 -0.25 9.59 -2.56
N LYS A 105 0.04 8.40 -2.00
CA LYS A 105 1.30 7.66 -2.21
C LYS A 105 1.21 6.61 -3.32
N HIS A 106 0.03 6.37 -3.89
CA HIS A 106 -0.12 5.35 -4.91
C HIS A 106 0.50 5.87 -6.21
N LYS A 107 1.57 5.22 -6.67
CA LYS A 107 2.32 5.64 -7.87
C LYS A 107 1.40 5.88 -9.07
N ALA A 108 0.39 5.04 -9.29
CA ALA A 108 -0.56 5.24 -10.38
C ALA A 108 -1.37 6.52 -10.21
N TRP A 109 -1.83 6.84 -9.00
CA TRP A 109 -2.62 8.04 -8.74
C TRP A 109 -1.80 9.31 -8.97
N VAL A 110 -0.56 9.37 -8.46
CA VAL A 110 0.33 10.53 -8.67
C VAL A 110 0.60 10.76 -10.16
N ARG A 111 0.80 9.69 -10.94
CA ARG A 111 0.95 9.79 -12.40
C ARG A 111 -0.29 10.32 -13.07
N THR A 112 -1.47 9.79 -12.73
CA THR A 112 -2.75 10.28 -13.26
C THR A 112 -2.97 11.76 -12.91
N GLN A 113 -2.62 12.19 -11.69
CA GLN A 113 -2.72 13.60 -11.31
C GLN A 113 -1.73 14.49 -12.06
N ALA A 114 -0.50 14.02 -12.30
CA ALA A 114 0.46 14.77 -13.12
C ALA A 114 -0.03 14.95 -14.56
N ILE A 115 -0.56 13.89 -15.19
CA ILE A 115 -1.17 13.99 -16.53
C ILE A 115 -2.39 14.92 -16.50
N LYS A 116 -3.21 14.88 -15.45
CA LYS A 116 -4.35 15.80 -15.31
C LYS A 116 -3.91 17.26 -15.15
N LYS A 117 -2.81 17.52 -14.43
CA LYS A 117 -2.29 18.87 -14.15
C LYS A 117 -1.56 19.49 -15.35
N TYR A 118 -0.70 18.71 -16.02
CA TYR A 118 0.15 19.19 -17.11
C TYR A 118 -0.41 18.89 -18.51
N GLY A 119 -1.47 18.08 -18.59
CA GLY A 119 -2.12 17.67 -19.83
C GLY A 119 -1.63 16.32 -20.37
N SER A 120 -2.36 15.81 -21.36
CA SER A 120 -2.09 14.53 -22.03
C SER A 120 -1.19 14.66 -23.27
N LYS A 121 -0.43 15.75 -23.38
CA LYS A 121 0.53 15.99 -24.47
C LYS A 121 1.94 15.96 -23.92
N CYS A 122 2.88 15.47 -24.71
CA CYS A 122 4.29 15.52 -24.39
C CYS A 122 4.73 16.98 -24.23
N GLU A 123 5.32 17.30 -23.09
CA GLU A 123 5.75 18.65 -22.77
C GLU A 123 6.95 19.11 -23.60
N LEU A 124 7.63 18.20 -24.31
CA LEU A 124 8.74 18.53 -25.23
C LEU A 124 8.28 18.64 -26.69
N CYS A 125 7.70 17.59 -27.27
CA CYS A 125 7.36 17.59 -28.70
C CYS A 125 5.87 17.79 -29.03
N GLY A 126 4.98 17.80 -28.04
CA GLY A 126 3.54 17.97 -28.24
C GLY A 126 2.77 16.69 -28.65
N PHE A 127 3.43 15.56 -28.83
CA PHE A 127 2.79 14.27 -29.15
C PHE A 127 1.74 13.86 -28.09
N LYS A 128 0.59 13.32 -28.51
CA LYS A 128 -0.59 13.15 -27.62
C LYS A 128 -1.16 11.73 -27.51
N LEU A 129 -0.74 10.78 -28.36
CA LEU A 129 -1.40 9.46 -28.41
C LEU A 129 -0.98 8.54 -27.27
N ALA A 130 0.31 8.54 -26.95
CA ALA A 130 0.88 7.75 -25.86
C ALA A 130 1.86 8.63 -25.09
N VAL A 131 1.56 8.87 -23.82
CA VAL A 131 2.37 9.68 -22.91
C VAL A 131 2.50 9.00 -21.56
N ASP A 132 3.69 9.14 -20.98
CA ASP A 132 4.05 8.63 -19.66
C ASP A 132 4.72 9.73 -18.85
N THR A 133 4.75 9.56 -17.53
CA THR A 133 5.41 10.51 -16.62
C THR A 133 6.85 10.09 -16.35
N HIS A 134 7.79 11.01 -16.51
CA HIS A 134 9.19 10.85 -16.10
C HIS A 134 9.49 11.68 -14.85
N HIS A 135 10.47 11.27 -14.03
CA HIS A 135 10.92 12.10 -12.91
C HIS A 135 11.97 13.08 -13.41
N ILE A 136 11.87 14.34 -13.04
CA ILE A 136 12.85 15.38 -13.40
C ILE A 136 14.14 15.13 -12.63
N LEU A 137 14.07 15.19 -11.30
CA LEU A 137 15.13 14.67 -10.46
C LEU A 137 14.92 13.18 -10.28
N SER A 138 15.92 12.38 -10.66
CA SER A 138 15.80 10.93 -10.59
C SER A 138 15.69 10.47 -9.14
N LYS A 139 15.06 9.31 -8.92
CA LYS A 139 14.97 8.75 -7.57
C LYS A 139 16.31 8.37 -6.95
N LYS A 140 17.29 8.04 -7.77
CA LYS A 140 18.64 7.71 -7.29
C LYS A 140 19.32 8.95 -6.68
N GLU A 141 18.98 10.13 -7.20
CA GLU A 141 19.48 11.43 -6.75
C GLU A 141 18.58 12.07 -5.68
N GLY A 142 17.67 11.31 -5.07
CA GLY A 142 16.78 11.81 -4.02
C GLY A 142 15.49 12.46 -4.51
N GLY A 143 15.17 12.37 -5.80
CA GLY A 143 13.93 12.90 -6.38
C GLY A 143 12.67 12.33 -5.73
N LEU A 144 11.84 13.21 -5.19
CA LEU A 144 10.56 12.84 -4.57
C LEU A 144 9.56 12.36 -5.63
N HIS A 145 8.70 11.43 -5.24
CA HIS A 145 7.53 10.97 -5.99
C HIS A 145 6.36 11.97 -5.89
N ALA A 146 6.63 13.24 -6.19
CA ALA A 146 5.68 14.33 -6.13
C ALA A 146 5.25 14.76 -7.53
N ILE A 147 4.06 15.36 -7.67
CA ILE A 147 3.53 15.79 -8.96
C ILE A 147 4.46 16.82 -9.61
N GLU A 148 5.06 17.69 -8.80
CA GLU A 148 5.94 18.78 -9.21
C GLU A 148 7.26 18.28 -9.79
N ASN A 149 7.70 17.08 -9.38
CA ASN A 149 8.91 16.42 -9.87
C ASN A 149 8.62 15.50 -11.07
N LEU A 150 7.41 15.55 -11.64
CA LEU A 150 7.06 14.76 -12.82
C LEU A 150 6.93 15.66 -14.05
N ILE A 151 7.27 15.10 -15.21
CA ILE A 151 7.09 15.68 -16.54
C ILE A 151 6.36 14.68 -17.44
N VAL A 152 5.44 15.14 -18.27
CA VAL A 152 4.67 14.27 -19.20
C VAL A 152 5.41 14.18 -20.54
N LEU A 153 5.80 12.97 -20.95
CA LEU A 153 6.63 12.73 -22.13
C LEU A 153 6.07 11.60 -23.00
N CYS A 154 6.30 11.68 -24.31
CA CYS A 154 6.08 10.54 -25.20
C CYS A 154 7.22 9.50 -25.06
N PRO A 155 7.04 8.26 -25.56
CA PRO A 155 8.07 7.21 -25.48
C PRO A 155 9.43 7.64 -26.04
N ASN A 156 9.44 8.40 -27.15
CA ASN A 156 10.68 8.86 -27.79
C ASN A 156 11.43 9.88 -26.92
N CYS A 157 10.75 10.94 -26.45
CA CYS A 157 11.35 11.94 -25.59
C CYS A 157 11.77 11.35 -24.24
N HIS A 158 10.96 10.43 -23.70
CA HIS A 158 11.29 9.69 -22.49
C HIS A 158 12.58 8.88 -22.66
N ALA A 159 12.75 8.18 -23.78
CA ALA A 159 13.96 7.43 -24.09
C ALA A 159 15.19 8.33 -24.26
N LEU A 160 15.05 9.50 -24.90
CA LEU A 160 16.14 10.46 -25.06
C LEU A 160 16.69 10.94 -23.72
N ILE A 161 15.81 11.23 -22.75
CA ILE A 161 16.22 11.66 -21.42
C ILE A 161 16.81 10.47 -20.63
N THR A 162 16.13 9.32 -20.64
CA THR A 162 16.58 8.13 -19.90
C THR A 162 17.97 7.65 -20.34
N ARG A 163 18.30 7.82 -21.62
CA ARG A 163 19.60 7.45 -22.21
C ARG A 163 20.65 8.56 -22.16
N GLY A 164 20.32 9.73 -21.58
CA GLY A 164 21.26 10.85 -21.42
C GLY A 164 21.52 11.68 -22.69
N HIS A 165 20.72 11.54 -23.75
CA HIS A 165 20.83 12.40 -24.94
C HIS A 165 20.29 13.82 -24.67
N LEU A 166 19.34 13.92 -23.72
CA LEU A 166 18.81 15.18 -23.21
C LEU A 166 18.89 15.15 -21.68
N THR A 167 19.41 16.23 -21.09
CA THR A 167 19.52 16.37 -19.63
C THR A 167 18.42 17.28 -19.14
N LEU A 168 17.64 16.81 -18.17
CA LEU A 168 16.54 17.54 -17.56
C LEU A 168 16.79 17.57 -16.06
N THR A 169 17.10 18.75 -15.50
CA THR A 169 17.32 18.91 -14.06
C THR A 169 16.21 19.72 -13.39
N SER A 170 15.54 20.58 -14.17
CA SER A 170 14.42 21.41 -13.71
C SER A 170 13.33 21.55 -14.77
N ARG A 171 12.11 21.92 -14.35
CA ARG A 171 11.03 22.30 -15.29
C ARG A 171 11.37 23.54 -16.11
N ASN A 172 12.29 24.39 -15.65
CA ASN A 172 12.74 25.55 -16.40
C ASN A 172 13.51 25.17 -17.67
N ASP A 173 14.11 23.97 -17.71
CA ASP A 173 14.89 23.52 -18.86
C ASP A 173 14.01 23.13 -20.06
N ILE A 174 12.69 22.96 -19.84
CA ILE A 174 11.76 22.48 -20.87
C ILE A 174 11.84 23.35 -22.13
N ALA A 175 11.87 24.67 -22.01
CA ALA A 175 11.95 25.58 -23.15
C ALA A 175 13.26 25.40 -23.95
N SER A 176 14.39 25.28 -23.25
CA SER A 176 15.70 25.04 -23.87
C SER A 176 15.74 23.67 -24.57
N LEU A 177 15.19 22.64 -23.92
CA LEU A 177 15.13 21.28 -24.46
C LEU A 177 14.22 21.17 -25.69
N LYS A 178 13.12 21.91 -25.75
CA LYS A 178 12.28 22.02 -26.96
C LYS A 178 13.08 22.53 -28.15
N ASN A 179 13.88 23.59 -27.94
CA ASN A 179 14.70 24.17 -28.99
C ASN A 179 15.79 23.20 -29.44
N LYS A 180 16.46 22.52 -28.48
CA LYS A 180 17.47 21.49 -28.79
C LYS A 180 16.89 20.32 -29.57
N LEU A 181 15.71 19.83 -29.16
CA LEU A 181 15.00 18.76 -29.85
C LEU A 181 14.62 19.17 -31.28
N THR A 182 14.10 20.39 -31.45
CA THR A 182 13.75 20.93 -32.78
C THR A 182 14.97 21.00 -33.70
N LYS A 183 16.12 21.46 -33.18
CA LYS A 183 17.38 21.48 -33.92
C LYS A 183 17.83 20.07 -34.34
N LEU A 184 17.76 19.09 -33.44
CA LEU A 184 18.12 17.69 -33.71
C LEU A 184 17.22 17.03 -34.77
N LEU A 185 15.93 17.38 -34.78
CA LEU A 185 14.98 16.88 -35.78
C LEU A 185 15.24 17.52 -37.15
N LYS A 186 15.50 18.84 -37.17
CA LYS A 186 15.79 19.58 -38.41
C LYS A 186 17.11 19.17 -39.06
N SER A 187 18.15 18.86 -38.28
CA SER A 187 19.46 18.45 -38.82
C SER A 187 19.47 17.06 -39.46
N ARG A 188 18.40 16.26 -39.27
CA ARG A 188 18.27 14.89 -39.80
C ARG A 188 17.39 14.74 -41.03
N GLN A 189 16.82 15.82 -41.58
CA GLN A 189 16.12 15.77 -42.87
C GLN A 189 16.93 16.45 -43.99
N PRO A 190 17.79 15.70 -44.70
CA PRO A 190 18.11 16.02 -46.10
C PRO A 190 17.58 15.00 -47.13
N TYR A 191 17.01 13.87 -46.72
CA TYR A 191 16.82 12.73 -47.65
C TYR A 191 15.41 12.13 -47.66
N PHE A 192 14.42 12.95 -47.98
CA PHE A 192 13.19 12.47 -48.63
C PHE A 192 12.82 13.49 -49.71
N GLY A 193 13.62 13.48 -50.77
CA GLY A 193 13.31 14.04 -52.08
C GLY A 193 12.96 12.90 -53.03
#